data_AF-A0A957QIR4-F1
#
_entry.id   AF-A0A957QIR4-F1
#
_cell.length_a   1.000
_cell.length_b   1.000
_cell.length_c   1.000
_cell.angle_alpha   90.00
_cell.angle_beta   90.00
_cell.angle_gamma   90.00
#
_symmetry.space_group_name_H-M   'P 1'
#
loop_
_entity.id
_entity.type
_entity.pdbx_description
1 polymer ?
#
loop_
_entity_poly.entity_id
_entity_poly.type
_entity_poly.pdbx_seq_one_letter_code
_entity_poly.pdbx_strand_id
1 'polypeptide(L)'
;DEQIEATLTQLRQKKAELMARLPEAPGTIYRAKVKGSGAVAQGPGATAVGERGVSVGGSVGGSIVTGDRNRITSVGGDVVKGDKVGGDKVGGDKITTGDISGSTGVAIGREAQAHVQYGVSGAELTTLFQAMYEKIDARTPDPNVEKEEIVAEVQKIEAEATTQAEPNENKLERWIRNLVHMAPDIVDVMAASLAGPVTGAMAVLKKIVARVKNESEK
;
A
#
# COMPACT_ATOMS: atom_id res chain seq x y z
N ASP A 1 36.83 8.06 87.66
CA ASP A 1 36.01 7.44 86.60
C ASP A 1 34.55 7.26 86.97
N GLU A 2 34.21 6.68 88.13
CA GLU A 2 32.82 6.45 88.54
C GLU A 2 31.95 7.72 88.64
N GLN A 3 32.51 8.83 89.14
CA GLN A 3 31.80 10.12 89.20
C GLN A 3 31.47 10.70 87.82
N ILE A 4 32.26 10.39 86.79
CA ILE A 4 32.05 10.85 85.41
C ILE A 4 30.90 10.06 84.77
N GLU A 5 30.83 8.75 84.98
CA GLU A 5 29.73 7.91 84.49
C GLU A 5 28.39 8.26 85.16
N ALA A 6 28.41 8.55 86.46
CA ALA A 6 27.22 9.00 87.18
C ALA A 6 26.68 10.33 86.62
N THR A 7 27.57 11.30 86.35
CA THR A 7 27.18 12.59 85.76
C THR A 7 26.70 12.46 84.33
N LEU A 8 27.31 11.59 83.51
CA LEU A 8 26.86 11.30 82.15
C LEU A 8 25.46 10.67 82.12
N THR A 9 25.17 9.79 83.07
CA THR A 9 23.86 9.14 83.19
C THR A 9 22.77 10.15 83.56
N GLN A 10 23.06 11.04 84.52
CA GLN A 10 22.16 12.14 84.88
C GLN A 10 21.94 13.11 83.71
N LEU A 11 22.98 13.44 82.95
CA LEU A 11 22.86 14.30 81.76
C LEU A 11 22.01 13.65 80.66
N ARG A 12 22.14 12.34 80.45
CA ARG A 12 21.32 11.59 79.49
C ARG A 12 19.84 11.57 79.91
N GLN A 13 19.56 11.30 81.19
CA GLN A 13 18.20 11.36 81.73
C GLN A 13 17.60 12.77 81.59
N LYS A 14 18.37 13.80 81.96
CA LYS A 14 17.90 15.19 81.87
C LYS A 14 17.70 15.65 80.42
N LYS A 15 18.53 15.18 79.48
CA LYS A 15 18.34 15.41 78.04
C LYS A 15 17.06 14.75 77.52
N ALA A 16 16.77 13.52 77.92
CA ALA A 16 15.55 12.81 77.52
C ALA A 16 14.30 13.51 78.09
N GLU A 17 14.35 13.95 79.35
CA GLU A 17 13.26 14.70 79.98
C GLU A 17 13.03 16.06 79.28
N LEU A 18 14.10 16.78 78.95
CA LEU A 18 14.03 18.04 78.20
C LEU A 18 13.46 17.83 76.78
N MET A 19 13.86 16.76 76.09
CA MET A 19 13.32 16.39 74.78
C MET A 19 11.83 16.05 74.84
N ALA A 20 11.36 15.37 75.90
CA ALA A 20 9.95 15.04 76.08
C ALA A 20 9.09 16.26 76.48
N ARG A 21 9.70 17.29 77.08
CA ARG A 21 9.04 18.54 77.45
C ARG A 21 9.01 19.59 76.35
N LEU A 22 9.81 19.43 75.29
CA LEU A 22 9.71 20.29 74.12
C LEU A 22 8.40 19.95 73.41
N PRO A 23 7.43 20.88 73.31
CA PRO A 23 6.28 20.67 72.45
C PRO A 23 6.81 20.40 71.04
N GLU A 24 6.31 19.35 70.38
CA GLU A 24 6.62 19.13 68.97
C GLU A 24 6.46 20.47 68.25
N ALA A 25 7.53 20.90 67.56
CA ALA A 25 7.55 22.19 66.91
C ALA A 25 6.25 22.31 66.11
N PRO A 26 5.42 23.36 66.34
CA PRO A 26 4.13 23.47 65.67
C PRO A 26 4.38 23.31 64.18
N GLY A 27 3.73 22.32 63.57
CA GLY A 27 3.96 21.97 62.18
C GLY A 27 3.94 23.22 61.30
N THR A 28 4.80 23.26 60.29
CA THR A 28 4.99 24.43 59.43
C THR A 28 3.64 25.01 58.99
N ILE A 29 3.30 26.20 59.48
CA ILE A 29 2.07 26.88 59.11
C ILE A 29 2.31 27.55 57.76
N TYR A 30 1.69 27.03 56.71
CA TYR A 30 1.68 27.66 55.41
C TYR A 30 0.48 28.61 55.31
N ARG A 31 0.72 29.88 55.03
CA ARG A 31 -0.33 30.88 54.76
C ARG A 31 -0.27 31.25 53.29
N ALA A 32 -1.27 30.80 52.51
CA ALA A 32 -1.45 31.22 51.13
C ALA A 32 -2.51 32.33 51.05
N LYS A 33 -2.21 33.42 50.35
CA LYS A 33 -3.21 34.43 49.96
C LYS A 33 -3.61 34.16 48.52
N VAL A 34 -4.80 33.62 48.32
CA VAL A 34 -5.33 33.33 46.98
C VAL A 34 -6.06 34.57 46.45
N LYS A 35 -5.86 34.91 45.18
CA LYS A 35 -6.62 35.94 44.46
C LYS A 35 -7.23 35.32 43.20
N GLY A 36 -8.45 35.72 42.85
CA GLY A 36 -9.17 35.21 41.67
C GLY A 36 -9.54 33.74 41.81
N SER A 37 -9.44 33.00 40.70
CA SER A 37 -9.88 31.62 40.52
C SER A 37 -8.89 30.54 41.00
N GLY A 38 -7.96 30.90 41.90
CA GLY A 38 -6.91 30.00 42.36
C GLY A 38 -7.44 28.92 43.32
N ALA A 39 -6.80 27.75 43.30
CA ALA A 39 -7.04 26.68 44.26
C ALA A 39 -5.74 26.38 45.02
N VAL A 40 -5.84 26.05 46.31
CA VAL A 40 -4.70 25.68 47.15
C VAL A 40 -4.87 24.24 47.60
N ALA A 41 -3.87 23.42 47.32
CA ALA A 41 -3.75 22.06 47.79
C ALA A 41 -2.46 21.97 48.62
N GLN A 42 -2.57 21.51 49.87
CA GLN A 42 -1.45 21.40 50.79
C GLN A 42 -1.38 19.97 51.34
N GLY A 43 -0.16 19.43 51.40
CA GLY A 43 0.13 18.09 51.88
C GLY A 43 0.47 17.10 50.76
N PRO A 44 1.12 15.96 51.08
CA PRO A 44 1.46 14.94 50.08
C PRO A 44 0.22 14.42 49.35
N GLY A 45 0.26 14.38 48.01
CA GLY A 45 -0.83 13.85 47.16
C GLY A 45 -2.00 14.81 46.91
N ALA A 46 -1.95 16.04 47.45
CA ALA A 46 -3.03 16.99 47.26
C ALA A 46 -3.04 17.55 45.82
N THR A 47 -4.21 17.55 45.18
CA THR A 47 -4.42 18.12 43.83
C THR A 47 -5.40 19.28 43.92
N ALA A 48 -4.99 20.45 43.43
CA ALA A 48 -5.83 21.63 43.34
C ALA A 48 -6.24 21.87 41.88
N VAL A 49 -7.52 22.15 41.66
CA VAL A 49 -8.07 22.44 40.34
C VAL A 49 -8.71 23.82 40.40
N GLY A 50 -8.29 24.71 39.51
CA GLY A 50 -8.86 26.06 39.42
C GLY A 50 -10.31 26.06 38.98
N GLU A 51 -10.91 27.24 38.93
CA GLU A 51 -12.30 27.43 38.48
C GLU A 51 -12.57 26.73 37.13
N ARG A 52 -13.70 26.00 37.05
CA ARG A 52 -14.15 25.19 35.89
C ARG A 52 -13.26 24.00 35.52
N GLY A 53 -12.19 23.73 36.24
CA GLY A 53 -11.43 22.51 36.00
C GLY A 53 -12.10 21.29 36.65
N VAL A 54 -11.88 20.13 36.05
CA VAL A 54 -12.27 18.83 36.60
C VAL A 54 -11.00 18.00 36.73
N SER A 55 -10.67 17.54 37.94
CA SER A 55 -9.66 16.50 38.15
C SER A 55 -10.36 15.20 38.44
N VAL A 56 -9.98 14.17 37.71
CA VAL A 56 -10.48 12.81 37.85
C VAL A 56 -9.29 11.95 38.22
N GLY A 57 -9.27 11.44 39.45
CA GLY A 57 -8.31 10.43 39.89
C GLY A 57 -8.86 9.02 39.70
N GLY A 58 -7.99 8.06 39.37
CA GLY A 58 -8.37 6.65 39.22
C GLY A 58 -9.17 6.34 37.95
N SER A 59 -9.97 5.27 37.99
CA SER A 59 -10.82 4.82 36.87
C SER A 59 -12.25 5.32 37.02
N VAL A 60 -12.82 5.84 35.94
CA VAL A 60 -14.24 6.21 35.89
C VAL A 60 -14.99 5.21 35.00
N GLY A 61 -16.00 4.55 35.55
CA GLY A 61 -16.99 3.81 34.77
C GLY A 61 -18.15 4.75 34.42
N GLY A 62 -18.21 5.26 33.18
CA GLY A 62 -19.28 6.13 32.70
C GLY A 62 -18.81 7.30 31.84
N SER A 63 -19.75 8.19 31.48
CA SER A 63 -19.48 9.36 30.62
C SER A 63 -19.04 10.57 31.45
N ILE A 64 -17.99 11.26 31.00
CA ILE A 64 -17.61 12.60 31.48
C ILE A 64 -18.13 13.62 30.46
N VAL A 65 -19.10 14.44 30.86
CA VAL A 65 -19.70 15.48 30.01
C VAL A 65 -19.10 16.84 30.40
N THR A 66 -18.16 17.34 29.60
CA THR A 66 -17.45 18.60 29.87
C THR A 66 -18.04 19.82 29.15
N GLY A 67 -19.23 19.69 28.54
CA GLY A 67 -19.88 20.74 27.74
C GLY A 67 -19.33 20.91 26.32
N ASP A 68 -19.60 22.08 25.72
CA ASP A 68 -19.18 22.41 24.34
C ASP A 68 -17.86 23.20 24.30
N ARG A 69 -17.19 23.24 23.14
CA ARG A 69 -15.92 23.98 22.91
C ARG A 69 -14.73 23.53 23.77
N ASN A 70 -14.70 22.26 24.16
CA ASN A 70 -13.55 21.65 24.82
C ASN A 70 -12.39 21.48 23.84
N ARG A 71 -11.18 21.90 24.25
CA ARG A 71 -9.94 21.65 23.50
C ARG A 71 -9.06 20.68 24.28
N ILE A 72 -8.83 19.50 23.72
CA ILE A 72 -7.85 18.55 24.25
C ILE A 72 -6.47 18.99 23.73
N THR A 73 -5.59 19.42 24.63
CA THR A 73 -4.25 19.94 24.28
C THR A 73 -3.16 18.87 24.34
N SER A 74 -3.36 17.81 25.12
CA SER A 74 -2.47 16.65 25.19
C SER A 74 -3.27 15.43 25.66
N VAL A 75 -2.90 14.25 25.18
CA VAL A 75 -3.40 12.95 25.66
C VAL A 75 -2.16 12.11 25.96
N GLY A 76 -1.92 11.82 27.24
CA GLY A 76 -0.72 11.14 27.73
C GLY A 76 -0.94 9.66 28.05
N GLY A 77 -1.63 8.92 27.19
CA GLY A 77 -1.96 7.51 27.40
C GLY A 77 -2.61 6.91 26.15
N ASP A 78 -2.22 5.68 25.83
CA ASP A 78 -2.54 5.02 24.57
C ASP A 78 -4.02 4.61 24.46
N VAL A 79 -4.49 4.58 23.21
CA VAL A 79 -5.81 4.14 22.72
C VAL A 79 -7.01 5.10 22.93
N VAL A 80 -7.22 5.97 21.93
CA VAL A 80 -8.54 6.54 21.63
C VAL A 80 -9.29 5.56 20.72
N LYS A 81 -10.11 4.66 21.29
CA LYS A 81 -11.07 3.86 20.51
C LYS A 81 -12.36 4.67 20.34
N GLY A 82 -12.49 5.34 19.20
CA GLY A 82 -13.69 6.08 18.80
C GLY A 82 -13.36 7.17 17.78
N ASP A 83 -14.14 7.22 16.70
CA ASP A 83 -14.00 8.15 15.57
C ASP A 83 -13.82 9.60 16.05
N LYS A 84 -12.59 10.10 15.96
CA LYS A 84 -12.27 11.52 16.21
C LYS A 84 -11.57 12.21 15.07
N VAL A 85 -11.72 11.70 13.85
CA VAL A 85 -11.30 12.40 12.63
C VAL A 85 -12.13 11.85 11.48
N GLY A 86 -12.75 12.73 10.68
CA GLY A 86 -13.38 12.36 9.40
C GLY A 86 -12.32 11.99 8.36
N GLY A 87 -11.55 10.94 8.64
CA GLY A 87 -10.51 10.42 7.77
C GLY A 87 -9.71 9.33 8.46
N ASP A 88 -9.40 8.28 7.70
CA ASP A 88 -8.64 7.12 8.15
C ASP A 88 -7.25 7.53 8.63
N LYS A 89 -7.00 7.37 9.93
CA LYS A 89 -5.65 7.38 10.50
C LYS A 89 -5.07 5.99 10.34
N VAL A 90 -4.57 5.69 9.15
CA VAL A 90 -3.70 4.54 8.94
C VAL A 90 -2.33 4.86 9.53
N GLY A 91 -1.82 4.00 10.41
CA GLY A 91 -0.47 4.09 11.00
C GLY A 91 0.63 3.66 10.03
N GLY A 92 0.47 4.00 8.75
CA GLY A 92 1.31 3.59 7.63
C GLY A 92 1.06 4.46 6.40
N ASP A 93 1.57 4.05 5.25
CA ASP A 93 1.44 4.83 4.01
C ASP A 93 -0.03 4.96 3.59
N LYS A 94 -0.46 6.20 3.31
CA LYS A 94 -1.79 6.49 2.80
C LYS A 94 -1.80 6.30 1.28
N ILE A 95 -2.24 5.12 0.83
CA ILE A 95 -2.44 4.86 -0.59
C ILE A 95 -3.77 5.49 -1.00
N THR A 96 -3.70 6.57 -1.80
CA THR A 96 -4.88 7.21 -2.38
C THR A 96 -4.99 6.76 -3.82
N THR A 97 -5.98 5.93 -4.13
CA THR A 97 -6.30 5.54 -5.51
C THR A 97 -7.34 6.51 -6.07
N GLY A 98 -7.20 6.89 -7.35
CA GLY A 98 -8.24 7.61 -8.09
C GLY A 98 -9.42 6.70 -8.48
N ASP A 99 -10.28 7.18 -9.38
CA ASP A 99 -11.32 6.35 -10.01
C ASP A 99 -10.66 5.23 -10.84
N ILE A 100 -10.99 3.99 -10.53
CA ILE A 100 -10.48 2.78 -11.19
C ILE A 100 -11.52 2.14 -12.12
N SER A 101 -12.67 2.78 -12.34
CA SER A 101 -13.69 2.27 -13.24
C SER A 101 -13.14 2.17 -14.68
N GLY A 102 -13.08 0.94 -15.20
CA GLY A 102 -12.51 0.63 -16.52
C GLY A 102 -10.99 0.42 -16.56
N SER A 103 -10.29 0.46 -15.43
CA SER A 103 -8.85 0.19 -15.36
C SER A 103 -8.55 -1.26 -14.95
N THR A 104 -7.51 -1.87 -15.51
CA THR A 104 -6.92 -3.14 -15.05
C THR A 104 -5.82 -2.93 -14.00
N GLY A 105 -5.66 -1.69 -13.51
CA GLY A 105 -4.54 -1.27 -12.66
C GLY A 105 -4.55 -1.87 -11.26
N VAL A 106 -3.44 -2.49 -10.89
CA VAL A 106 -3.10 -2.85 -9.50
C VAL A 106 -2.77 -1.57 -8.72
N ALA A 107 -3.31 -1.42 -7.50
CA ALA A 107 -2.90 -0.36 -6.60
C ALA A 107 -1.52 -0.68 -6.00
N ILE A 108 -0.52 0.16 -6.31
CA ILE A 108 0.89 -0.06 -5.98
C ILE A 108 1.27 0.86 -4.81
N GLY A 109 1.70 0.26 -3.69
CA GLY A 109 2.24 1.00 -2.54
C GLY A 109 3.68 1.51 -2.77
N ARG A 110 4.22 2.26 -1.80
CA ARG A 110 5.60 2.76 -1.87
C ARG A 110 6.57 1.57 -2.01
N GLU A 111 7.51 1.66 -2.96
CA GLU A 111 8.49 0.62 -3.33
C GLU A 111 7.97 -0.62 -4.07
N ALA A 112 6.66 -0.73 -4.33
CA ALA A 112 6.18 -1.71 -5.29
C ALA A 112 6.46 -1.20 -6.71
N GLN A 113 7.16 -1.99 -7.52
CA GLN A 113 7.32 -1.76 -8.95
C GLN A 113 6.44 -2.77 -9.66
N ALA A 114 5.30 -2.36 -10.23
CA ALA A 114 4.61 -3.20 -11.19
C ALA A 114 5.22 -2.95 -12.57
N HIS A 115 5.90 -3.97 -13.10
CA HIS A 115 6.25 -4.01 -14.50
C HIS A 115 4.98 -4.37 -15.28
N VAL A 116 4.16 -3.37 -15.61
CA VAL A 116 3.00 -3.58 -16.47
C VAL A 116 3.47 -3.50 -17.91
N GLN A 117 3.82 -4.66 -18.47
CA GLN A 117 4.11 -4.77 -19.89
C GLN A 117 2.78 -4.76 -20.64
N TYR A 118 2.37 -3.57 -21.09
CA TYR A 118 1.29 -3.43 -22.05
C TYR A 118 1.77 -3.94 -23.41
N GLY A 119 1.42 -5.18 -23.72
CA GLY A 119 1.74 -5.84 -24.97
C GLY A 119 1.19 -7.24 -24.98
N VAL A 120 0.93 -7.77 -26.18
CA VAL A 120 0.68 -9.20 -26.36
C VAL A 120 1.77 -9.95 -25.60
N SER A 121 1.39 -10.86 -24.71
CA SER A 121 2.41 -11.66 -24.04
C SER A 121 3.16 -12.40 -25.15
N GLY A 122 4.50 -12.34 -25.16
CA GLY A 122 5.28 -13.03 -26.20
C GLY A 122 4.84 -14.49 -26.39
N ALA A 123 4.35 -15.12 -25.31
CA ALA A 123 3.76 -16.45 -25.29
C ALA A 123 2.56 -16.65 -26.25
N GLU A 124 1.66 -15.68 -26.41
CA GLU A 124 0.51 -15.79 -27.31
C GLU A 124 0.95 -15.76 -28.78
N LEU A 125 1.89 -14.87 -29.13
CA LEU A 125 2.50 -14.83 -30.47
C LEU A 125 3.29 -16.11 -30.74
N THR A 126 4.08 -16.57 -29.77
CA THR A 126 4.80 -17.86 -29.88
C THR A 126 3.83 -19.01 -30.15
N THR A 127 2.70 -19.07 -29.45
CA THR A 127 1.70 -20.13 -29.65
C THR A 127 1.09 -20.07 -31.05
N LEU A 128 0.79 -18.86 -31.55
CA LEU A 128 0.32 -18.65 -32.92
C LEU A 128 1.32 -19.19 -33.97
N PHE A 129 2.57 -18.74 -33.90
CA PHE A 129 3.58 -19.10 -34.90
C PHE A 129 4.01 -20.56 -34.80
N GLN A 130 4.04 -21.13 -33.59
CA GLN A 130 4.26 -22.55 -33.37
C GLN A 130 3.23 -23.41 -34.15
N ALA A 131 1.94 -23.06 -34.06
CA ALA A 131 0.89 -23.78 -34.78
C ALA A 131 1.05 -23.68 -36.31
N MET A 132 1.55 -22.54 -36.81
CA MET A 132 1.86 -22.38 -38.23
C MET A 132 3.03 -23.25 -38.66
N TYR A 133 4.12 -23.28 -37.90
CA TYR A 133 5.29 -24.12 -38.20
C TYR A 133 4.94 -25.61 -38.19
N GLU A 134 4.17 -26.07 -37.19
CA GLU A 134 3.68 -27.45 -37.15
C GLU A 134 2.85 -27.80 -38.39
N LYS A 135 2.03 -26.87 -38.87
CA LYS A 135 1.25 -27.07 -40.10
C LYS A 135 2.13 -27.13 -41.35
N ILE A 136 3.17 -26.31 -41.44
CA ILE A 136 4.15 -26.34 -42.55
C ILE A 136 4.90 -27.66 -42.58
N ASP A 137 5.39 -28.11 -41.42
CA ASP A 137 6.10 -29.39 -41.28
C ASP A 137 5.21 -30.57 -41.72
N ALA A 138 3.93 -30.55 -41.32
CA ALA A 138 2.96 -31.58 -41.69
C ALA A 138 2.46 -31.49 -43.14
N ARG A 139 2.73 -30.40 -43.88
CA ARG A 139 2.23 -30.23 -45.26
C ARG A 139 2.87 -31.26 -46.20
N THR A 140 2.09 -31.83 -47.10
CA THR A 140 2.61 -32.68 -48.18
C THR A 140 3.48 -31.84 -49.13
N PRO A 141 4.62 -32.36 -49.63
CA PRO A 141 5.45 -31.62 -50.59
C PRO A 141 4.65 -31.13 -51.79
N ASP A 142 4.79 -29.84 -52.12
CA ASP A 142 4.16 -29.20 -53.28
C ASP A 142 5.21 -28.99 -54.37
N PRO A 143 4.98 -29.45 -55.61
CA PRO A 143 5.96 -29.29 -56.69
C PRO A 143 6.19 -27.82 -57.10
N ASN A 144 5.31 -26.89 -56.73
CA ASN A 144 5.40 -25.48 -57.13
C ASN A 144 5.91 -24.55 -56.02
N VAL A 145 5.96 -25.02 -54.77
CA VAL A 145 6.32 -24.21 -53.61
C VAL A 145 7.15 -25.05 -52.63
N GLU A 146 8.37 -24.61 -52.38
CA GLU A 146 9.24 -25.24 -51.39
C GLU A 146 8.78 -24.89 -49.96
N LYS A 147 8.90 -25.84 -49.02
CA LYS A 147 8.49 -25.60 -47.62
C LYS A 147 9.30 -24.47 -47.00
N GLU A 148 10.58 -24.40 -47.35
CA GLU A 148 11.55 -23.42 -46.90
C GLU A 148 11.12 -21.99 -47.29
N GLU A 149 10.50 -21.80 -48.46
CA GLU A 149 9.95 -20.49 -48.87
C GLU A 149 8.78 -20.06 -47.98
N ILE A 150 7.91 -21.01 -47.63
CA ILE A 150 6.78 -20.77 -46.72
C ILE A 150 7.30 -20.40 -45.32
N VAL A 151 8.26 -21.18 -44.80
CA VAL A 151 8.91 -20.92 -43.50
C VAL A 151 9.53 -19.52 -43.48
N ALA A 152 10.27 -19.15 -44.54
CA ALA A 152 10.91 -17.85 -44.63
C ALA A 152 9.90 -16.69 -44.62
N GLU A 153 8.74 -16.85 -45.25
CA GLU A 153 7.69 -15.83 -45.23
C GLU A 153 7.02 -15.72 -43.87
N VAL A 154 6.75 -16.85 -43.19
CA VAL A 154 6.21 -16.86 -41.82
C VAL A 154 7.19 -16.19 -40.84
N GLN A 155 8.50 -16.46 -40.96
CA GLN A 155 9.52 -15.83 -40.12
C GLN A 155 9.56 -14.29 -40.28
N LYS A 156 9.33 -13.76 -41.49
CA LYS A 156 9.26 -12.30 -41.69
C LYS A 156 8.05 -11.69 -40.97
N ILE A 157 6.91 -12.37 -41.04
CA ILE A 157 5.68 -11.96 -40.35
C ILE A 157 5.90 -11.99 -38.83
N GLU A 158 6.49 -13.07 -38.30
CA GLU A 158 6.83 -13.20 -36.88
C GLU A 158 7.76 -12.09 -36.39
N ALA A 159 8.85 -11.83 -37.11
CA ALA A 159 9.84 -10.82 -36.73
C ALA A 159 9.21 -9.41 -36.64
N GLU A 160 8.34 -9.06 -37.58
CA GLU A 160 7.65 -7.76 -37.57
C GLU A 160 6.53 -7.71 -36.51
N ALA A 161 5.80 -8.80 -36.28
CA ALA A 161 4.76 -8.87 -35.27
C ALA A 161 5.29 -8.85 -33.82
N THR A 162 6.52 -9.30 -33.61
CA THR A 162 7.21 -9.35 -32.29
C THR A 162 8.10 -8.15 -32.03
N THR A 163 8.18 -7.20 -32.97
CA THR A 163 8.94 -5.96 -32.80
C THR A 163 8.36 -5.14 -31.63
N GLN A 164 9.23 -4.50 -30.82
CA GLN A 164 8.80 -3.68 -29.67
C GLN A 164 8.09 -2.38 -30.07
N ALA A 165 8.28 -1.94 -31.32
CA ALA A 165 7.55 -0.84 -31.93
C ALA A 165 6.24 -1.31 -32.57
N GLU A 166 5.36 -0.37 -32.91
CA GLU A 166 4.11 -0.67 -33.62
C GLU A 166 4.40 -1.39 -34.97
N PRO A 167 3.80 -2.58 -35.22
CA PRO A 167 4.09 -3.35 -36.43
C PRO A 167 3.75 -2.58 -37.71
N ASN A 168 4.60 -2.69 -38.72
CA ASN A 168 4.35 -2.05 -40.01
C ASN A 168 3.27 -2.80 -40.81
N GLU A 169 2.03 -2.25 -40.80
CA GLU A 169 0.87 -2.85 -41.47
C GLU A 169 1.14 -3.17 -42.96
N ASN A 170 1.83 -2.28 -43.69
CA ASN A 170 2.07 -2.46 -45.13
C ASN A 170 3.01 -3.63 -45.43
N LYS A 171 4.02 -3.86 -44.58
CA LYS A 171 4.91 -5.02 -44.73
C LYS A 171 4.17 -6.32 -44.44
N LEU A 172 3.45 -6.35 -43.32
CA LEU A 172 2.65 -7.50 -42.90
C LEU A 172 1.61 -7.85 -43.98
N GLU A 173 0.92 -6.86 -44.56
CA GLU A 173 -0.04 -7.09 -45.64
C GLU A 173 0.62 -7.71 -46.88
N ARG A 174 1.75 -7.17 -47.31
CA ARG A 174 2.49 -7.72 -48.46
C ARG A 174 2.91 -9.17 -48.23
N TRP A 175 3.45 -9.49 -47.06
CA TRP A 175 3.92 -10.84 -46.76
C TRP A 175 2.76 -11.81 -46.54
N ILE A 176 1.68 -11.39 -45.89
CA ILE A 176 0.47 -12.22 -45.74
C ILE A 176 -0.16 -12.49 -47.11
N ARG A 177 -0.19 -11.52 -48.03
CA ARG A 177 -0.66 -11.75 -49.40
C ARG A 177 0.20 -12.77 -50.16
N ASN A 178 1.52 -12.65 -50.07
CA ASN A 178 2.42 -13.67 -50.63
C ASN A 178 2.13 -15.05 -50.02
N LEU A 179 1.95 -15.12 -48.70
CA LEU A 179 1.66 -16.35 -48.00
C LEU A 179 0.32 -16.96 -48.43
N VAL A 180 -0.71 -16.16 -48.70
CA VAL A 180 -2.00 -16.64 -49.26
C VAL A 180 -1.79 -17.32 -50.61
N HIS A 181 -0.92 -16.79 -51.48
CA HIS A 181 -0.66 -17.38 -52.79
C HIS A 181 0.17 -18.67 -52.71
N MET A 182 1.10 -18.78 -51.76
CA MET A 182 1.99 -19.94 -51.60
C MET A 182 1.36 -21.07 -50.76
N ALA A 183 0.60 -20.70 -49.73
CA ALA A 183 0.20 -21.57 -48.65
C ALA A 183 -1.11 -21.09 -47.98
N PRO A 184 -2.25 -21.13 -48.70
CA PRO A 184 -3.52 -20.63 -48.18
C PRO A 184 -3.95 -21.35 -46.89
N ASP A 185 -3.62 -22.64 -46.76
CA ASP A 185 -3.91 -23.46 -45.58
C ASP A 185 -3.17 -22.99 -44.32
N ILE A 186 -2.00 -22.38 -44.48
CA ILE A 186 -1.23 -21.79 -43.37
C ILE A 186 -1.88 -20.49 -42.89
N VAL A 187 -2.42 -19.70 -43.82
CA VAL A 187 -3.17 -18.47 -43.49
C VAL A 187 -4.49 -18.82 -42.79
N ASP A 188 -5.10 -19.96 -43.09
CA ASP A 188 -6.26 -20.47 -42.35
C ASP A 188 -5.93 -20.77 -40.89
N VAL A 189 -4.79 -21.42 -40.62
CA VAL A 189 -4.33 -21.66 -39.24
C VAL A 189 -4.07 -20.35 -38.50
N MET A 190 -3.45 -19.37 -39.16
CA MET A 190 -3.27 -18.04 -38.59
C MET A 190 -4.62 -17.38 -38.25
N ALA A 191 -5.57 -17.40 -39.19
CA ALA A 191 -6.91 -16.82 -38.98
C ALA A 191 -7.66 -17.49 -37.83
N ALA A 192 -7.60 -18.83 -37.74
CA ALA A 192 -8.23 -19.60 -36.67
C ALA A 192 -7.65 -19.23 -35.29
N SER A 193 -6.33 -19.11 -35.21
CA SER A 193 -5.63 -18.72 -33.98
C SER A 193 -5.94 -17.28 -33.55
N LEU A 194 -6.27 -16.41 -34.51
CA LEU A 194 -6.69 -15.02 -34.27
C LEU A 194 -8.19 -14.87 -33.96
N ALA A 195 -8.97 -15.94 -33.98
CA ALA A 195 -10.42 -15.87 -33.77
C ALA A 195 -10.81 -15.45 -32.33
N GLY A 196 -9.92 -15.70 -31.35
CA GLY A 196 -10.13 -15.33 -29.95
C GLY A 196 -10.05 -13.82 -29.66
N PRO A 197 -10.14 -13.42 -28.37
CA PRO A 197 -9.82 -12.07 -27.93
C PRO A 197 -8.37 -11.75 -28.30
N VAL A 198 -8.17 -10.67 -29.05
CA VAL A 198 -6.84 -10.22 -29.49
C VAL A 198 -6.60 -8.79 -29.03
N THR A 199 -5.37 -8.50 -28.64
CA THR A 199 -4.90 -7.14 -28.32
C THR A 199 -3.57 -6.87 -29.04
N GLY A 200 -3.12 -5.61 -29.08
CA GLY A 200 -1.82 -5.23 -29.64
C GLY A 200 -1.56 -5.75 -31.06
N ALA A 201 -0.37 -6.33 -31.28
CA ALA A 201 0.07 -6.85 -32.58
C ALA A 201 -0.87 -7.91 -33.17
N MET A 202 -1.51 -8.74 -32.33
CA MET A 202 -2.49 -9.75 -32.79
C MET A 202 -3.74 -9.10 -33.40
N ALA A 203 -4.15 -7.93 -32.91
CA ALA A 203 -5.27 -7.19 -33.52
C ALA A 203 -4.90 -6.66 -34.92
N VAL A 204 -3.65 -6.22 -35.10
CA VAL A 204 -3.12 -5.78 -36.40
C VAL A 204 -3.06 -6.94 -37.39
N LEU A 205 -2.52 -8.09 -36.97
CA LEU A 205 -2.51 -9.31 -37.79
C LEU A 205 -3.93 -9.73 -38.17
N LYS A 206 -4.87 -9.77 -37.23
CA LYS A 206 -6.27 -10.13 -37.49
C LYS A 206 -6.92 -9.24 -38.55
N LYS A 207 -6.71 -7.93 -38.43
CA LYS A 207 -7.20 -6.93 -39.39
C LYS A 207 -6.65 -7.17 -40.80
N ILE A 208 -5.35 -7.45 -40.90
CA ILE A 208 -4.69 -7.68 -42.20
C ILE A 208 -5.10 -9.02 -42.82
N VAL A 209 -5.12 -10.10 -42.04
CA VAL A 209 -5.55 -11.42 -42.51
C VAL A 209 -6.98 -11.36 -43.06
N ALA A 210 -7.90 -10.69 -42.34
CA ALA A 210 -9.26 -10.48 -42.82
C ALA A 210 -9.32 -9.67 -44.12
N ARG A 211 -8.52 -8.60 -44.24
CA ARG A 211 -8.44 -7.78 -45.46
C ARG A 211 -7.95 -8.59 -46.65
N VAL A 212 -6.82 -9.29 -46.51
CA VAL A 212 -6.20 -10.05 -47.60
C VAL A 212 -7.11 -11.19 -48.06
N LYS A 213 -7.75 -11.91 -47.14
CA LYS A 213 -8.70 -12.98 -47.49
C LYS A 213 -9.89 -12.46 -48.30
N ASN A 214 -10.49 -11.35 -47.86
CA ASN A 214 -11.61 -10.72 -48.57
C ASN A 214 -11.23 -10.22 -49.97
N GLU A 215 -9.95 -9.95 -50.22
CA GLU A 215 -9.46 -9.56 -51.55
C GLU A 215 -9.13 -10.76 -52.43
N SER A 216 -8.62 -11.87 -51.87
CA SER A 216 -8.35 -13.09 -52.63
C SER A 216 -9.62 -13.83 -53.06
N GLU A 217 -10.75 -13.59 -52.38
CA GLU A 217 -12.04 -14.19 -52.71
C GLU A 217 -12.82 -13.40 -53.79
N LYS A 218 -12.31 -12.26 -54.24
CA LYS A 218 -12.90 -11.42 -55.30
C LYS A 218 -12.24 -11.67 -56.65
#